data_AF-A0A1Z8WU74-F1
#
_entry.id   AF-A0A1Z8WU74-F1
#
_cell.length_a   1.000
_cell.length_b   1.000
_cell.length_c   1.000
_cell.angle_alpha   90.00
_cell.angle_beta   90.00
_cell.angle_gamma   90.00
#
_symmetry.space_group_name_H-M   'P 1'
#
loop_
_entity.id
_entity.type
_entity.pdbx_description
1 polymer ?
#
loop_
_entity_poly.entity_id
_entity_poly.type
_entity_poly.pdbx_seq_one_letter_code
_entity_poly.pdbx_strand_id
1 'polypeptide(L)'
;MIEFLYRRIIVKNKNKTCFSEHKRNKVPCENKSCRQWMDCKNKLNCVIIAAEDGPRTLQEIGDLHGLTRMRICQIEKIALRKIKQIYQE
;
A
#
# COMPACT_ATOMS: atom_id res chain seq x y z
N MET A 1 16.23 -1.98 28.40
CA MET A 1 14.98 -2.71 28.13
C MET A 1 13.76 -1.78 28.19
N ILE A 2 13.83 -0.56 27.62
CA ILE A 2 12.74 0.45 27.63
C ILE A 2 12.79 1.29 26.32
N GLU A 3 12.81 0.62 25.15
CA GLU A 3 12.84 1.31 23.82
C GLU A 3 11.90 0.62 22.79
N PHE A 4 11.17 -0.42 23.19
CA PHE A 4 10.35 -1.24 22.28
C PHE A 4 8.84 -0.93 22.32
N LEU A 5 8.37 -0.06 23.21
CA LEU A 5 6.93 0.09 23.49
C LEU A 5 6.20 1.19 22.69
N TYR A 6 6.86 1.93 21.80
CA TYR A 6 6.20 3.01 21.04
C TYR A 6 6.68 3.14 19.58
N ARG A 7 6.79 2.03 18.82
CA ARG A 7 7.17 2.09 17.39
C ARG A 7 6.02 2.47 16.46
N ARG A 8 5.31 3.54 16.78
CA ARG A 8 4.42 4.21 15.83
C ARG A 8 5.31 5.12 14.97
N ILE A 9 5.61 4.72 13.73
CA ILE A 9 6.30 5.61 12.79
C ILE A 9 5.33 6.75 12.46
N ILE A 10 5.50 7.88 13.13
CA ILE A 10 4.87 9.16 12.79
C ILE A 10 5.91 9.95 12.02
N VAL A 11 5.83 9.94 10.68
CA VAL A 11 6.74 10.74 9.87
C VAL A 11 6.38 12.22 10.02
N LYS A 12 7.14 12.93 10.86
CA LYS A 12 7.01 14.38 11.09
C LYS A 12 7.94 15.22 10.20
N ASN A 13 8.76 14.58 9.37
CA ASN A 13 9.77 15.23 8.53
C ASN A 13 9.24 15.37 7.08
N LYS A 14 9.25 16.60 6.54
CA LYS A 14 8.77 16.91 5.18
C LYS A 14 9.59 16.24 4.06
N ASN A 15 10.83 15.82 4.33
CA ASN A 15 11.73 15.26 3.31
C ASN A 15 11.74 13.72 3.28
N LYS A 16 10.87 13.06 4.04
CA LYS A 16 10.81 11.58 4.12
C LYS A 16 9.38 11.11 3.91
N THR A 17 9.22 9.96 3.25
CA THR A 17 7.91 9.34 3.07
C THR A 17 7.66 8.28 4.14
N CYS A 18 6.38 8.07 4.47
CA CYS A 18 5.96 7.06 5.45
C CYS A 18 6.42 5.66 5.07
N PHE A 19 6.19 5.24 3.83
CA PHE A 19 6.53 3.90 3.36
C PHE A 19 8.04 3.63 3.35
N SER A 20 8.89 4.61 3.01
CA SER A 20 10.34 4.44 3.06
C SER A 20 10.84 4.23 4.50
N GLU A 21 10.23 4.89 5.48
CA GLU A 21 10.56 4.71 6.90
C GLU A 21 10.12 3.34 7.43
N HIS A 22 8.92 2.88 7.06
CA HIS A 22 8.46 1.52 7.38
C HIS A 22 9.39 0.46 6.77
N LYS A 23 9.76 0.62 5.50
CA LYS A 23 10.68 -0.28 4.80
C LYS A 23 12.06 -0.33 5.46
N ARG A 24 12.65 0.82 5.82
CA ARG A 24 13.97 0.89 6.48
C ARG A 24 13.97 0.24 7.86
N ASN A 25 12.95 0.51 8.66
CA ASN A 25 12.87 0.01 10.03
C ASN A 25 12.27 -1.40 10.14
N LYS A 26 11.77 -1.96 9.03
CA LYS A 26 11.09 -3.26 8.94
C LYS A 26 9.94 -3.41 9.95
N VAL A 27 9.18 -2.34 10.16
CA VAL A 27 8.02 -2.33 11.06
C VAL A 27 6.74 -2.12 10.27
N PRO A 28 5.68 -2.90 10.53
CA PRO A 28 4.40 -2.73 9.84
C PRO A 28 3.72 -1.41 10.21
N CYS A 29 2.92 -0.88 9.30
CA CYS A 29 2.06 0.27 9.56
C CYS A 29 0.88 -0.12 10.46
N GLU A 30 0.75 0.58 11.58
CA GLU A 30 -0.35 0.41 12.53
C GLU A 30 -1.51 1.38 12.27
N ASN A 31 -1.31 2.37 11.38
CA ASN A 31 -2.32 3.36 11.07
C ASN A 31 -3.38 2.82 10.12
N LYS A 32 -4.43 2.19 10.67
CA LYS A 32 -5.55 1.62 9.89
C LYS A 32 -6.37 2.66 9.10
N SER A 33 -6.28 3.96 9.44
CA SER A 33 -6.93 5.02 8.66
C SER A 33 -6.08 5.53 7.50
N CYS A 34 -4.84 5.04 7.34
CA CYS A 34 -4.00 5.40 6.21
C CYS A 34 -4.61 4.87 4.91
N ARG A 35 -4.69 5.73 3.89
CA ARG A 35 -5.19 5.36 2.55
C ARG A 35 -4.46 4.17 1.92
N GLN A 36 -3.19 4.00 2.25
CA GLN A 36 -2.33 2.92 1.72
C GLN A 36 -2.24 1.71 2.65
N TRP A 37 -3.03 1.70 3.73
CA TRP A 37 -3.03 0.58 4.68
C TRP A 37 -3.73 -0.63 4.07
N MET A 38 -3.12 -1.80 4.25
CA MET A 38 -3.69 -3.10 3.90
C MET A 38 -3.36 -4.10 5.01
N ASP A 39 -4.22 -5.09 5.22
CA ASP A 39 -3.96 -6.13 6.22
C ASP A 39 -3.01 -7.19 5.68
N CYS A 40 -1.72 -6.84 5.64
CA CYS A 40 -0.68 -7.75 5.16
C CYS A 40 0.65 -7.44 5.84
N LYS A 41 0.91 -8.15 6.93
CA LYS A 41 2.13 -7.98 7.74
C LYS A 41 3.41 -8.23 6.94
N ASN A 42 3.37 -9.19 6.01
CA ASN A 42 4.49 -9.52 5.11
C ASN A 42 4.91 -8.35 4.22
N LYS A 43 3.98 -7.41 3.96
CA LYS A 43 4.21 -6.17 3.20
C LYS A 43 4.14 -4.93 4.07
N LEU A 44 4.44 -5.09 5.36
CA LEU A 44 4.46 -4.02 6.35
C LEU A 44 3.14 -3.22 6.39
N ASN A 45 2.03 -3.88 6.10
CA ASN A 45 0.68 -3.30 6.00
C ASN A 45 0.59 -2.09 5.03
N CYS A 46 1.38 -2.08 3.96
CA CYS A 46 1.42 -0.95 3.03
C CYS A 46 1.37 -1.38 1.56
N VAL A 47 0.40 -0.84 0.82
CA VAL A 47 0.22 -1.09 -0.62
C VAL A 47 1.42 -0.64 -1.45
N ILE A 48 2.02 0.51 -1.12
CA ILE A 48 3.20 1.04 -1.85
C ILE A 48 4.37 0.06 -1.74
N ILE A 49 4.63 -0.45 -0.53
CA ILE A 49 5.71 -1.42 -0.29
C ILE A 49 5.40 -2.74 -1.03
N ALA A 50 4.14 -3.18 -1.03
CA ALA A 50 3.72 -4.38 -1.76
C ALA A 50 3.90 -4.25 -3.29
N ALA A 51 3.72 -3.05 -3.84
CA ALA A 51 3.86 -2.77 -5.27
C ALA A 51 5.33 -2.68 -5.72
N GLU A 52 6.25 -2.33 -4.81
CA GLU A 52 7.70 -2.29 -5.10
C GLU A 52 8.31 -3.68 -5.32
N ASP A 53 7.64 -4.76 -4.90
CA ASP A 53 8.12 -6.14 -5.10
C ASP A 53 8.08 -6.59 -6.57
N GLY A 54 7.37 -5.84 -7.43
CA GLY A 54 7.21 -6.15 -8.84
C GLY A 54 5.74 -6.32 -9.26
N PRO A 55 5.52 -6.64 -10.55
CA PRO A 55 4.18 -6.81 -11.09
C PRO A 55 3.47 -7.99 -10.42
N ARG A 56 2.17 -7.83 -10.21
CA ARG A 56 1.29 -8.88 -9.68
C ARG A 56 0.12 -9.11 -10.62
N THR A 57 -0.36 -10.33 -10.63
CA THR A 57 -1.59 -10.70 -11.32
C THR A 57 -2.81 -10.11 -10.63
N LEU A 58 -3.91 -9.94 -11.38
CA LEU A 58 -5.19 -9.50 -10.82
C LEU A 58 -5.73 -10.45 -9.73
N GLN A 59 -5.36 -11.73 -9.77
CA GLN A 59 -5.73 -12.70 -8.76
C GLN A 59 -4.98 -12.43 -7.45
N GLU A 60 -3.65 -12.31 -7.51
CA GLU A 60 -2.83 -12.03 -6.32
C GLU A 60 -3.23 -10.71 -5.64
N ILE A 61 -3.56 -9.68 -6.43
CA ILE A 61 -4.07 -8.41 -5.89
C ILE A 61 -5.42 -8.62 -5.20
N GLY A 62 -6.29 -9.45 -5.79
CA GLY A 62 -7.57 -9.83 -5.16
C GLY A 62 -7.35 -10.51 -3.82
N ASP A 63 -6.45 -11.49 -3.77
CA ASP A 63 -6.13 -12.24 -2.56
C ASP A 63 -5.54 -11.32 -1.47
N LEU A 64 -4.72 -10.33 -1.82
CA LEU A 64 -4.17 -9.34 -0.89
C LEU A 64 -5.23 -8.41 -0.27
N HIS A 65 -6.32 -8.15 -1.00
CA HIS A 65 -7.38 -7.23 -0.58
C HIS A 65 -8.66 -7.93 -0.12
N GLY A 66 -8.72 -9.26 -0.14
CA GLY A 66 -9.95 -10.02 0.14
C GLY A 66 -11.05 -9.76 -0.91
N LEU A 67 -10.66 -9.50 -2.16
CA LEU A 67 -11.56 -9.19 -3.27
C LEU A 67 -11.45 -10.26 -4.36
N THR A 68 -12.54 -10.46 -5.10
CA THR A 68 -12.49 -11.37 -6.26
C THR A 68 -11.65 -10.78 -7.39
N ARG A 69 -10.98 -11.64 -8.18
CA ARG A 69 -10.28 -11.23 -9.41
C ARG A 69 -11.14 -10.35 -10.31
N MET A 70 -12.43 -10.67 -10.43
CA MET A 70 -13.34 -9.88 -11.26
C MET A 70 -13.57 -8.48 -10.71
N ARG A 71 -13.63 -8.32 -9.39
CA ARG A 71 -13.72 -6.99 -8.78
C ARG A 71 -12.48 -6.16 -9.06
N ILE A 72 -11.29 -6.75 -8.99
CA ILE A 72 -10.03 -6.07 -9.35
C ILE A 72 -10.01 -5.67 -10.83
N CYS A 73 -10.41 -6.57 -11.73
CA CYS A 73 -10.50 -6.28 -13.16
C CYS A 73 -11.42 -5.09 -13.47
N GLN A 74 -12.56 -4.99 -12.78
CA GLN A 74 -13.47 -3.84 -12.91
C GLN A 74 -12.80 -2.53 -12.47
N ILE A 75 -12.11 -2.55 -11.31
CA ILE A 75 -11.41 -1.38 -10.77
C ILE A 75 -10.30 -0.93 -11.72
N GLU A 76 -9.50 -1.85 -12.25
CA GLU A 76 -8.45 -1.58 -13.23
C GLU A 76 -9.01 -0.90 -14.49
N LYS A 77 -10.08 -1.47 -15.07
CA LYS A 77 -10.74 -0.89 -16.26
C LYS A 77 -11.22 0.55 -16.00
N ILE A 78 -11.79 0.82 -14.82
CA ILE A 78 -12.24 2.17 -14.43
C ILE A 78 -11.03 3.10 -14.28
N ALA A 79 -9.96 2.66 -13.62
CA ALA A 79 -8.75 3.45 -13.44
C ALA A 79 -8.11 3.82 -14.79
N LEU A 80 -7.95 2.85 -15.68
CA LEU A 80 -7.42 3.07 -17.04
C LEU A 80 -8.30 4.03 -17.85
N ARG A 81 -9.63 3.94 -17.71
CA ARG A 81 -10.54 4.89 -18.38
C ARG A 81 -10.33 6.33 -17.90
N LYS A 82 -10.23 6.54 -16.58
CA LYS A 82 -9.98 7.87 -16.00
C LYS A 82 -8.64 8.44 -16.46
N ILE A 83 -7.60 7.60 -16.50
CA ILE A 83 -6.28 7.99 -16.99
C ILE A 83 -6.38 8.45 -18.46
N LYS A 84 -7.02 7.66 -19.32
CA LYS A 84 -7.20 8.01 -20.73
C LYS A 84 -7.92 9.35 -20.92
N GLN A 85 -8.95 9.64 -20.11
CA GLN A 85 -9.67 10.91 -20.17
C GLN A 85 -8.77 12.12 -19.87
N ILE A 86 -7.86 12.00 -18.88
CA ILE A 86 -6.94 13.08 -18.51
C ILE A 86 -5.94 13.39 -19.63
N TYR A 87 -5.54 12.40 -20.43
CA TYR A 87 -4.56 12.57 -21.51
C TYR A 87 -5.17 12.87 -22.89
N GLN A 88 -6.50 12.93 -23.01
CA GLN A 88 -7.21 13.21 -24.27
C GLN A 88 -7.79 14.64 -24.34
N GLU A 89 -7.47 15.47 -23.35
CA GLU A 89 -7.68 16.94 -23.34
C GLU A 89 -6.39 17.66 -23.76
#